data_AF-A0A941E389-F1
#
_entry.id   AF-A0A941E389-F1
#
_cell.length_a   1.000
_cell.length_b   1.000
_cell.length_c   1.000
_cell.angle_alpha   90.00
_cell.angle_beta   90.00
_cell.angle_gamma   90.00
#
_symmetry.space_group_name_H-M   'P 1'
#
loop_
_entity.id
_entity.type
_entity.pdbx_description
1 polymer ?
#
loop_
_entity_poly.entity_id
_entity_poly.type
_entity_poly.pdbx_seq_one_letter_code
_entity_poly.pdbx_strand_id
1 'polypeptide(L)'
;MTGVGLLGLSPLWWWLLPLLGLPIWWHRQRRQTQKMRFLASAQFLAATPPQLLRVWRWRDLLLLLLRCLMMIVMLMILTRPIWSWRGDTVFVGAGLDKNWVAAEIEKAGFGAATQQRFCASGECELKTEHLLFWLVREQNQWRSQARWLILARESQLPMPAQRPELSHSLAIRIAPTTEASTASEKQVIKVALKTARVEAWQGLFRMFEFAGTKNLRFILSDQVEKDTWLAIWDQRSERDPNWTAPLVWSFSAKPDTSLSSNGARSQRDDSLLRSIALQSEVGAGGVVWRLDSALDWPLYASDLDRAKNLFEALQGQRSRSQQMNMRSQDVAATQANTSLFLPDEADGYLREILVAILALLFILERSLAHVRRA
;
A
#
# COMPACT_ATOMS: atom_id res chain seq x y z
N MET A 1 28.23 -21.98 -5.53
CA MET A 1 28.50 -20.59 -5.94
C MET A 1 27.88 -19.67 -4.90
N THR A 2 28.68 -19.25 -3.95
CA THR A 2 28.30 -18.42 -2.80
C THR A 2 28.07 -16.99 -3.27
N GLY A 3 26.82 -16.59 -3.39
CA GLY A 3 26.43 -15.19 -3.54
C GLY A 3 26.70 -14.47 -2.21
N VAL A 4 27.85 -13.83 -2.12
CA VAL A 4 28.19 -12.92 -1.01
C VAL A 4 27.18 -11.78 -1.06
N GLY A 5 26.16 -11.88 -0.21
CA GLY A 5 25.18 -10.84 0.00
C GLY A 5 25.86 -9.56 0.46
N LEU A 6 25.59 -8.46 -0.25
CA LEU A 6 25.95 -7.09 0.11
C LEU A 6 25.17 -6.59 1.36
N LEU A 7 24.95 -7.47 2.34
CA LEU A 7 24.39 -7.16 3.67
C LEU A 7 25.47 -6.68 4.66
N GLY A 8 26.70 -6.47 4.19
CA GLY A 8 27.83 -5.99 4.99
C GLY A 8 28.13 -4.49 4.84
N LEU A 9 27.20 -3.68 4.34
CA LEU A 9 27.39 -2.22 4.19
C LEU A 9 26.90 -1.39 5.39
N SER A 10 26.21 -2.00 6.36
CA SER A 10 25.84 -1.32 7.62
C SER A 10 27.03 -0.83 8.47
N PRO A 11 28.24 -1.43 8.44
CA PRO A 11 29.41 -0.86 9.10
C PRO A 11 30.25 0.05 8.19
N LEU A 12 29.97 0.13 6.88
CA LEU A 12 30.74 0.95 5.94
C LEU A 12 30.45 2.46 6.10
N TRP A 13 29.38 2.85 6.79
CA TRP A 13 29.16 4.25 7.16
C TRP A 13 30.22 4.79 8.12
N TRP A 14 30.85 3.94 8.94
CA TRP A 14 32.00 4.35 9.75
C TRP A 14 33.19 4.82 8.90
N TRP A 15 33.30 4.36 7.66
CA TRP A 15 34.31 4.84 6.70
C TRP A 15 33.97 6.19 6.06
N LEU A 16 32.73 6.66 6.17
CA LEU A 16 32.33 8.01 5.78
C LEU A 16 32.68 9.06 6.85
N LEU A 17 32.83 8.64 8.10
CA LEU A 17 33.23 9.47 9.25
C LEU A 17 34.60 10.16 9.06
N PRO A 18 35.68 9.49 8.59
CA PRO A 18 36.94 10.17 8.28
C PRO A 18 36.84 11.13 7.08
N LEU A 19 35.91 10.91 6.15
CA LEU A 19 35.64 11.84 5.04
C LEU A 19 35.14 13.20 5.55
N LEU A 20 34.42 13.20 6.68
CA LEU A 20 33.96 14.39 7.40
C LEU A 20 35.10 15.13 8.13
N GLY A 21 36.15 14.41 8.53
CA GLY A 21 37.37 15.00 9.10
C GLY A 21 38.28 15.66 8.06
N LEU A 22 38.14 15.31 6.78
CA LEU A 22 38.96 15.77 5.66
C LEU A 22 38.91 17.31 5.46
N PRO A 23 37.75 17.99 5.47
CA PRO A 23 37.70 19.46 5.41
C PRO A 23 38.32 20.14 6.63
N ILE A 24 38.23 19.53 7.82
CA ILE A 24 38.84 20.04 9.06
C ILE A 24 40.37 19.92 8.96
N TRP A 25 40.87 18.76 8.53
CA TRP A 25 42.28 18.49 8.32
C TRP A 25 42.88 19.39 7.23
N TRP A 26 42.17 19.54 6.11
CA TRP A 26 42.56 20.41 5.00
C TRP A 26 42.63 21.89 5.40
N HIS A 27 41.65 22.37 6.18
CA HIS A 27 41.66 23.73 6.72
C HIS A 27 42.85 23.93 7.68
N ARG A 28 43.23 22.91 8.45
CA ARG A 28 44.40 22.95 9.33
C ARG A 28 45.72 22.98 8.53
N GLN A 29 45.82 22.17 7.47
CA GLN A 29 47.00 22.05 6.62
C GLN A 29 47.31 23.36 5.87
N ARG A 30 46.30 24.00 5.28
CA ARG A 30 46.46 25.28 4.53
C ARG A 30 46.99 26.44 5.39
N ARG A 31 46.79 26.40 6.71
CA ARG A 31 47.32 27.43 7.63
C ARG A 31 48.80 27.22 7.98
N GLN A 32 49.35 26.02 7.80
CA GLN A 32 50.77 25.75 8.06
C GLN A 32 51.69 26.19 6.91
N THR A 33 51.15 26.33 5.69
CA THR A 33 51.93 26.66 4.48
C THR A 33 52.17 28.16 4.26
N GLN A 34 51.64 29.06 5.08
CA GLN A 34 52.01 30.49 5.03
C GLN A 34 53.26 30.79 5.87
N LYS A 35 54.35 30.03 5.64
CA LYS A 35 55.67 30.55 5.97
C LYS A 35 56.06 31.47 4.83
N MET A 36 55.93 32.78 5.05
CA MET A 36 56.40 33.77 4.10
C MET A 36 57.90 33.54 3.88
N ARG A 37 58.25 33.05 2.69
CA ARG A 37 59.64 33.11 2.23
C ARG A 37 59.93 34.57 1.92
N PHE A 38 60.74 35.19 2.75
CA PHE A 38 61.25 36.53 2.47
C PHE A 38 61.99 36.49 1.13
N LEU A 39 61.50 37.23 0.15
CA LEU A 39 62.28 37.53 -1.04
C LEU A 39 63.48 38.37 -0.58
N ALA A 40 64.69 37.94 -0.91
CA ALA A 40 65.93 38.57 -0.46
C ALA A 40 66.01 40.08 -0.78
N SER A 41 65.25 40.55 -1.78
CA SER A 41 65.15 41.96 -2.16
C SER A 41 64.32 42.83 -1.20
N ALA A 42 63.48 42.24 -0.33
CA ALA A 42 62.63 42.99 0.59
C ALA A 42 63.31 43.30 1.95
N GLN A 43 64.56 42.86 2.16
CA GLN A 43 65.31 43.09 3.40
C GLN A 43 65.72 44.57 3.60
N PHE A 44 65.60 45.40 2.56
CA PHE A 44 66.02 46.80 2.59
C PHE A 44 64.89 47.81 2.86
N LEU A 45 63.64 47.35 3.03
CA LEU A 45 62.55 48.21 3.49
C LEU A 45 62.55 48.28 5.02
N ALA A 46 62.50 49.50 5.57
CA ALA A 46 62.41 49.74 7.01
C ALA A 46 61.35 48.84 7.63
N ALA A 47 61.78 47.98 8.54
CA ALA A 47 60.94 46.95 9.15
C ALA A 47 59.78 47.61 9.91
N THR A 48 58.62 47.71 9.26
CA THR A 48 57.36 47.89 9.98
C THR A 48 57.05 46.53 10.62
N PRO A 49 56.93 46.44 11.95
CA PRO A 49 56.65 45.16 12.60
C PRO A 49 55.30 44.65 12.06
N PRO A 50 55.27 43.48 11.39
CA PRO A 50 54.03 42.96 10.86
C PRO A 50 53.14 42.62 12.05
N GLN A 51 52.05 43.38 12.21
CA GLN A 51 50.99 43.04 13.14
C GLN A 51 50.29 41.78 12.60
N LEU A 52 50.86 40.62 12.91
CA LEU A 52 50.17 39.35 12.83
C LEU A 52 49.11 39.36 13.93
N LEU A 53 48.00 40.04 13.66
CA LEU A 53 46.80 39.97 14.48
C LEU A 53 46.33 38.53 14.43
N ARG A 54 46.75 37.74 15.44
CA ARG A 54 46.24 36.41 15.75
C ARG A 54 44.82 36.56 16.30
N VAL A 55 43.92 37.10 15.48
CA VAL A 55 42.50 37.12 15.80
C VAL A 55 42.03 35.69 15.65
N TRP A 56 41.85 35.03 16.79
CA TRP A 56 41.15 33.76 16.86
C TRP A 56 39.69 34.04 16.49
N ARG A 57 39.42 34.10 15.17
CA ARG A 57 38.10 34.38 14.62
C ARG A 57 37.26 33.15 14.89
N TRP A 58 36.61 33.11 16.06
CA TRP A 58 35.55 32.16 16.39
C TRP A 58 34.53 32.00 15.25
N ARG A 59 34.33 33.06 14.45
CA ARG A 59 33.55 33.05 13.20
C ARG A 59 34.02 32.03 12.15
N ASP A 60 35.33 31.84 11.96
CA ASP A 60 35.85 30.84 11.02
C ASP A 60 35.57 29.40 11.50
N LEU A 61 35.65 29.18 12.81
CA LEU A 61 35.36 27.89 13.43
C LEU A 61 33.85 27.58 13.35
N LEU A 62 33.01 28.59 13.55
CA LEU A 62 31.56 28.50 13.45
C LEU A 62 31.11 28.18 12.00
N LEU A 63 31.69 28.83 10.99
CA LEU A 63 31.43 28.52 9.57
C LEU A 63 31.85 27.10 9.19
N LEU A 64 32.97 26.62 9.70
CA LEU A 64 33.45 25.26 9.46
C LEU A 64 32.54 24.21 10.13
N LEU A 65 32.12 24.46 11.36
CA LEU A 65 31.17 23.60 12.08
C LEU A 65 29.83 23.51 11.34
N LEU A 66 29.31 24.64 10.85
CA LEU A 66 28.06 24.69 10.12
C LEU A 66 28.11 23.89 8.81
N ARG A 67 29.22 23.97 8.08
CA ARG A 67 29.44 23.13 6.88
C ARG A 67 29.50 21.64 7.21
N CYS A 68 30.15 21.27 8.31
CA CYS A 68 30.17 19.88 8.75
C CYS A 68 28.75 19.42 9.12
N LEU A 69 27.97 20.26 9.80
CA LEU A 69 26.60 19.95 10.19
C LEU A 69 25.70 19.77 8.96
N MET A 70 25.80 20.63 7.95
CA MET A 70 25.11 20.44 6.67
C MET A 70 25.47 19.12 6.00
N MET A 71 26.77 18.77 5.97
CA MET A 71 27.23 17.51 5.39
C MET A 71 26.67 16.30 6.15
N ILE A 72 26.60 16.36 7.49
CA ILE A 72 26.00 15.31 8.33
C ILE A 72 24.50 15.17 8.05
N VAL A 73 23.76 16.28 7.98
CA VAL A 73 22.31 16.26 7.70
C VAL A 73 22.04 15.69 6.31
N MET A 74 22.85 16.10 5.31
CA MET A 74 22.75 15.56 3.95
C MET A 74 23.05 14.06 3.90
N LEU A 75 24.04 13.60 4.68
CA LEU A 75 24.33 12.19 4.84
C LEU A 75 23.17 11.44 5.49
N MET A 76 22.57 11.97 6.56
CA MET A 76 21.40 11.35 7.20
C MET A 76 20.21 11.20 6.26
N ILE A 77 19.95 12.21 5.42
CA ILE A 77 18.89 12.12 4.40
C ILE A 77 19.19 11.00 3.40
N LEU A 78 20.45 10.85 2.99
CA LEU A 78 20.86 9.84 2.01
C LEU A 78 20.86 8.41 2.59
N THR A 79 21.29 8.25 3.84
CA THR A 79 21.45 6.94 4.47
C THR A 79 20.16 6.37 5.04
N ARG A 80 19.09 7.17 5.14
CA ARG A 80 17.81 6.79 5.76
C ARG A 80 17.99 5.97 7.04
N PRO A 81 18.56 6.55 8.11
CA PRO A 81 18.89 5.80 9.31
C PRO A 81 17.64 5.14 9.88
N ILE A 82 17.60 3.81 9.81
CA ILE A 82 16.52 3.00 10.34
C ILE A 82 16.74 2.90 11.85
N TRP A 83 15.98 3.68 12.62
CA TRP A 83 16.00 3.58 14.08
C TRP A 83 14.87 2.64 14.53
N SER A 84 15.22 1.48 15.09
CA SER A 84 14.27 0.50 15.64
C SER A 84 13.86 0.86 17.07
N TRP A 85 13.13 1.96 17.23
CA TRP A 85 12.78 2.50 18.55
C TRP A 85 11.52 1.84 19.15
N ARG A 86 10.63 1.27 18.34
CA ARG A 86 9.34 0.72 18.81
C ARG A 86 9.48 -0.68 19.41
N GLY A 87 8.77 -0.92 20.52
CA GLY A 87 8.64 -2.22 21.18
C GLY A 87 7.36 -2.96 20.80
N ASP A 88 6.88 -3.86 21.67
CA ASP A 88 5.61 -4.57 21.48
C ASP A 88 4.47 -3.59 21.20
N THR A 89 3.66 -3.87 20.18
CA THR A 89 2.63 -2.93 19.69
C THR A 89 1.31 -3.67 19.44
N VAL A 90 0.21 -3.05 19.86
CA VAL A 90 -1.16 -3.53 19.64
C VAL A 90 -1.86 -2.59 18.67
N PHE A 91 -2.34 -3.12 17.55
CA PHE A 91 -3.14 -2.39 16.58
C PHE A 91 -4.63 -2.64 16.84
N VAL A 92 -5.39 -1.58 17.08
CA VAL A 92 -6.82 -1.65 17.41
C VAL A 92 -7.64 -1.00 16.30
N GLY A 93 -8.50 -1.79 15.67
CA GLY A 93 -9.45 -1.31 14.66
C GLY A 93 -10.50 -0.37 15.26
N ALA A 94 -10.96 0.60 14.47
CA ALA A 94 -12.00 1.52 14.91
C ALA A 94 -13.32 0.80 15.23
N GLY A 95 -14.00 1.27 16.29
CA GLY A 95 -15.34 0.77 16.66
C GLY A 95 -15.36 -0.61 17.31
N LEU A 96 -14.25 -1.07 17.89
CA LEU A 96 -14.19 -2.27 18.72
C LEU A 96 -14.65 -1.98 20.15
N ASP A 97 -15.30 -2.97 20.79
CA ASP A 97 -15.68 -2.87 22.20
C ASP A 97 -14.43 -2.79 23.09
N LYS A 98 -14.38 -1.77 23.96
CA LYS A 98 -13.24 -1.49 24.84
C LYS A 98 -12.98 -2.64 25.81
N ASN A 99 -14.04 -3.29 26.29
CA ASN A 99 -13.92 -4.39 27.25
C ASN A 99 -13.32 -5.63 26.58
N TRP A 100 -13.78 -5.95 25.38
CA TRP A 100 -13.20 -7.03 24.57
C TRP A 100 -11.73 -6.76 24.23
N VAL A 101 -11.39 -5.54 23.81
CA VAL A 101 -10.00 -5.13 23.51
C VAL A 101 -9.11 -5.30 24.74
N ALA A 102 -9.53 -4.84 25.91
CA ALA A 102 -8.75 -4.96 27.14
C ALA A 102 -8.52 -6.44 27.53
N ALA A 103 -9.55 -7.27 27.46
CA ALA A 103 -9.46 -8.69 27.76
C ALA A 103 -8.49 -9.43 26.82
N GLU A 104 -8.53 -9.14 25.52
CA GLU A 104 -7.66 -9.82 24.55
C GLU A 104 -6.20 -9.34 24.66
N ILE A 105 -5.97 -8.06 24.99
CA ILE A 105 -4.62 -7.53 25.27
C ILE A 105 -4.00 -8.23 26.49
N GLU A 106 -4.79 -8.40 27.56
CA GLU A 106 -4.34 -9.08 28.78
C GLU A 106 -4.04 -10.56 28.50
N LYS A 107 -4.97 -11.26 27.82
CA LYS A 107 -4.83 -12.68 27.44
C LYS A 107 -3.61 -12.94 26.55
N ALA A 108 -3.30 -12.02 25.65
CA ALA A 108 -2.13 -12.13 24.78
C ALA A 108 -0.81 -11.68 25.45
N GLY A 109 -0.86 -11.15 26.67
CA GLY A 109 0.32 -10.68 27.40
C GLY A 109 0.92 -9.38 26.87
N PHE A 110 0.07 -8.48 26.34
CA PHE A 110 0.47 -7.18 25.76
C PHE A 110 0.17 -5.99 26.69
N GLY A 111 0.06 -6.20 28.01
CA GLY A 111 -0.34 -5.15 28.96
C GLY A 111 0.57 -3.90 28.99
N ALA A 112 1.85 -4.04 28.64
CA ALA A 112 2.82 -2.93 28.57
C ALA A 112 3.04 -2.40 27.15
N ALA A 113 2.32 -2.92 26.14
CA ALA A 113 2.53 -2.60 24.74
C ALA A 113 1.88 -1.27 24.35
N THR A 114 2.48 -0.57 23.39
CA THR A 114 1.92 0.67 22.83
C THR A 114 0.69 0.32 21.98
N GLN A 115 -0.44 0.97 22.25
CA GLN A 115 -1.65 0.81 21.45
C GLN A 115 -1.67 1.84 20.31
N GLN A 116 -1.96 1.41 19.10
CA GLN A 116 -2.14 2.27 17.93
C GLN A 116 -3.49 2.00 17.28
N ARG A 117 -4.26 3.06 17.02
CA ARG A 117 -5.58 2.93 16.41
C ARG A 117 -5.50 3.07 14.90
N PHE A 118 -6.13 2.14 14.18
CA PHE A 118 -6.20 2.19 12.72
C PHE A 118 -7.64 2.19 12.20
N CYS A 119 -7.86 2.88 11.08
CA CYS A 119 -9.12 2.84 10.34
C CYS A 119 -8.91 3.09 8.84
N ALA A 120 -9.86 2.58 8.05
CA ALA A 120 -9.96 2.86 6.61
C ALA A 120 -10.39 4.32 6.36
N SER A 121 -11.33 4.82 7.15
CA SER A 121 -11.84 6.20 7.07
C SER A 121 -12.11 6.77 8.47
N GLY A 122 -11.94 8.09 8.64
CA GLY A 122 -12.14 8.80 9.90
C GLY A 122 -10.87 9.41 10.52
N GLU A 123 -10.97 9.76 11.79
CA GLU A 123 -9.87 10.32 12.61
C GLU A 123 -9.22 9.20 13.44
N CYS A 124 -8.20 8.55 12.86
CA CYS A 124 -7.32 7.61 13.58
C CYS A 124 -5.87 7.99 13.37
N GLU A 125 -5.00 7.51 14.26
CA GLU A 125 -3.55 7.68 14.19
C GLU A 125 -2.98 7.07 12.90
N LEU A 126 -3.49 5.89 12.51
CA LEU A 126 -3.09 5.21 11.28
C LEU A 126 -4.27 5.09 10.31
N LYS A 127 -4.21 5.85 9.20
CA LYS A 127 -5.20 5.76 8.11
C LYS A 127 -4.69 4.76 7.07
N THR A 128 -5.23 3.56 7.08
CA THR A 128 -4.86 2.52 6.11
C THR A 128 -5.97 1.51 5.90
N GLU A 129 -6.22 1.16 4.63
CA GLU A 129 -7.09 0.06 4.23
C GLU A 129 -6.34 -1.29 4.21
N HIS A 130 -5.01 -1.24 4.19
CA HIS A 130 -4.14 -2.41 4.00
C HIS A 130 -3.07 -2.50 5.09
N LEU A 131 -3.52 -2.65 6.34
CA LEU A 131 -2.64 -2.70 7.52
C LEU A 131 -1.50 -3.72 7.39
N LEU A 132 -1.79 -4.93 6.90
CA LEU A 132 -0.78 -5.98 6.74
C LEU A 132 0.32 -5.60 5.75
N PHE A 133 -0.05 -4.97 4.63
CA PHE A 133 0.93 -4.49 3.65
C PHE A 133 1.78 -3.36 4.21
N TRP A 134 1.15 -2.43 4.94
CA TRP A 134 1.85 -1.37 5.64
C TRP A 134 2.86 -1.93 6.66
N LEU A 135 2.49 -2.97 7.42
CA LEU A 135 3.39 -3.63 8.37
C LEU A 135 4.60 -4.29 7.70
N VAL A 136 4.42 -4.95 6.56
CA VAL A 136 5.53 -5.51 5.78
C VAL A 136 6.52 -4.41 5.38
N ARG A 137 6.00 -3.25 4.97
CA ARG A 137 6.80 -2.10 4.55
C ARG A 137 7.54 -1.43 5.72
N GLU A 138 6.88 -1.26 6.86
CA GLU A 138 7.39 -0.50 8.00
C GLU A 138 8.02 -1.36 9.11
N GLN A 139 8.20 -2.67 8.90
CA GLN A 139 8.70 -3.61 9.92
C GLN A 139 10.03 -3.21 10.58
N ASN A 140 10.81 -2.37 9.91
CA ASN A 140 12.11 -1.86 10.33
C ASN A 140 12.04 -0.85 11.49
N GLN A 141 10.86 -0.28 11.79
CA GLN A 141 10.67 0.65 12.90
C GLN A 141 10.65 -0.03 14.29
N TRP A 142 10.52 -1.36 14.30
CA TRP A 142 10.41 -2.18 15.51
C TRP A 142 11.72 -2.88 15.87
N ARG A 143 11.97 -3.07 17.16
CA ARG A 143 13.09 -3.88 17.67
C ARG A 143 12.93 -5.33 17.23
N SER A 144 14.04 -6.04 17.04
CA SER A 144 14.07 -7.44 16.54
C SER A 144 13.24 -8.45 17.34
N GLN A 145 12.96 -8.16 18.62
CA GLN A 145 12.17 -9.01 19.51
C GLN A 145 10.73 -8.52 19.70
N ALA A 146 10.32 -7.48 18.98
CA ALA A 146 8.99 -6.91 19.13
C ALA A 146 7.93 -7.89 18.64
N ARG A 147 6.83 -7.96 19.37
CA ARG A 147 5.64 -8.74 18.99
C ARG A 147 4.52 -7.81 18.58
N TRP A 148 3.68 -8.26 17.66
CA TRP A 148 2.52 -7.50 17.18
C TRP A 148 1.22 -8.25 17.47
N LEU A 149 0.21 -7.50 17.89
CA LEU A 149 -1.15 -7.98 18.05
C LEU A 149 -2.09 -7.09 17.24
N ILE A 150 -2.86 -7.67 16.32
CA ILE A 150 -3.89 -6.96 15.57
C ILE A 150 -5.26 -7.39 16.09
N LEU A 151 -6.02 -6.41 16.56
CA LEU A 151 -7.41 -6.52 16.97
C LEU A 151 -8.26 -5.80 15.92
N ALA A 152 -9.08 -6.55 15.18
CA ALA A 152 -9.85 -6.00 14.06
C ALA A 152 -11.26 -6.59 14.01
N ARG A 153 -12.17 -5.91 13.30
CA ARG A 153 -13.42 -6.51 12.84
C ARG A 153 -13.18 -7.28 11.54
N GLU A 154 -14.04 -8.25 11.26
CA GLU A 154 -14.01 -9.07 10.05
C GLU A 154 -13.96 -8.24 8.75
N SER A 155 -14.71 -7.13 8.69
CA SER A 155 -14.75 -6.23 7.53
C SER A 155 -13.55 -5.28 7.38
N GLN A 156 -12.67 -5.20 8.38
CA GLN A 156 -11.56 -4.25 8.40
C GLN A 156 -10.23 -4.86 7.95
N LEU A 157 -10.14 -6.19 7.88
CA LEU A 157 -8.91 -6.90 7.52
C LEU A 157 -9.18 -7.83 6.33
N PRO A 158 -8.91 -7.39 5.08
CA PRO A 158 -9.04 -8.26 3.93
C PRO A 158 -7.96 -9.35 3.98
N MET A 159 -8.33 -10.59 3.63
CA MET A 159 -7.36 -11.68 3.56
C MET A 159 -6.37 -11.44 2.40
N PRO A 160 -5.05 -11.40 2.65
CA PRO A 160 -4.07 -11.23 1.59
C PRO A 160 -3.95 -12.51 0.77
N ALA A 161 -3.82 -12.37 -0.55
CA ALA A 161 -3.67 -13.50 -1.47
C ALA A 161 -2.36 -14.28 -1.27
N GLN A 162 -1.34 -13.64 -0.69
CA GLN A 162 -0.07 -14.25 -0.33
C GLN A 162 0.20 -14.03 1.16
N ARG A 163 0.79 -15.03 1.84
CA ARG A 163 1.18 -14.89 3.24
C ARG A 163 2.28 -13.82 3.32
N PRO A 164 2.11 -12.76 4.13
CA PRO A 164 3.13 -11.74 4.27
C PRO A 164 4.38 -12.31 4.94
N GLU A 165 5.56 -11.97 4.41
CA GLU A 165 6.84 -12.29 5.03
C GLU A 165 7.13 -11.27 6.12
N LEU A 166 6.93 -11.67 7.38
CA LEU A 166 7.10 -10.81 8.55
C LEU A 166 8.31 -11.25 9.35
N SER A 167 9.21 -10.31 9.67
CA SER A 167 10.35 -10.54 10.57
C SER A 167 9.95 -10.64 12.05
N HIS A 168 8.72 -10.26 12.39
CA HIS A 168 8.18 -10.23 13.76
C HIS A 168 7.00 -11.21 13.90
N SER A 169 6.78 -11.72 15.11
CA SER A 169 5.61 -12.57 15.38
C SER A 169 4.34 -11.72 15.43
N LEU A 170 3.30 -12.14 14.70
CA LEU A 170 2.04 -11.42 14.59
C LEU A 170 0.87 -12.31 15.03
N ALA A 171 0.14 -11.87 16.05
CA ALA A 171 -1.13 -12.46 16.45
C ALA A 171 -2.30 -11.64 15.87
N ILE A 172 -3.21 -12.29 15.15
CA ILE A 172 -4.43 -11.66 14.61
C ILE A 172 -5.63 -12.19 15.38
N ARG A 173 -6.45 -11.27 15.89
CA ARG A 173 -7.66 -11.56 16.66
C ARG A 173 -8.81 -10.75 16.09
N ILE A 174 -9.89 -11.46 15.76
CA ILE A 174 -11.05 -10.87 15.11
C ILE A 174 -12.16 -10.82 16.14
N ALA A 175 -12.74 -9.64 16.32
CA ALA A 175 -13.83 -9.45 17.26
C ALA A 175 -15.03 -10.29 16.81
N PRO A 176 -15.70 -10.98 17.75
CA PRO A 176 -16.98 -11.61 17.45
C PRO A 176 -17.94 -10.51 17.02
N THR A 177 -18.42 -10.59 15.78
CA THR A 177 -19.48 -9.69 15.31
C THR A 177 -20.71 -9.99 16.19
N THR A 178 -21.06 -9.06 17.09
CA THR A 178 -22.30 -9.18 17.90
C THR A 178 -23.56 -9.09 17.03
N GLU A 179 -23.41 -8.78 15.75
CA GLU A 179 -24.34 -9.23 14.72
C GLU A 179 -24.02 -10.67 14.39
N ALA A 180 -24.67 -11.57 15.11
CA ALA A 180 -25.03 -12.86 14.57
C ALA A 180 -25.76 -12.61 13.23
N SER A 181 -25.02 -12.55 12.12
CA SER A 181 -25.61 -12.81 10.82
C SER A 181 -25.93 -14.30 10.84
N THR A 182 -27.20 -14.53 11.15
CA THR A 182 -27.91 -15.78 11.03
C THR A 182 -27.34 -16.62 9.90
N ALA A 183 -26.98 -17.85 10.25
CA ALA A 183 -27.00 -18.92 9.28
C ALA A 183 -28.30 -18.81 8.45
N SER A 184 -28.14 -18.69 7.13
CA SER A 184 -29.21 -18.91 6.16
C SER A 184 -30.28 -17.82 5.99
N GLU A 185 -29.94 -16.52 6.06
CA GLU A 185 -30.81 -15.54 5.39
C GLU A 185 -30.75 -15.78 3.87
N LYS A 186 -31.91 -15.88 3.22
CA LYS A 186 -32.00 -16.12 1.77
C LYS A 186 -31.20 -15.03 1.07
N GLN A 187 -30.14 -15.42 0.37
CA GLN A 187 -29.36 -14.53 -0.48
C GLN A 187 -30.21 -14.10 -1.66
N VAL A 188 -30.84 -12.94 -1.52
CA VAL A 188 -31.61 -12.29 -2.57
C VAL A 188 -30.64 -11.55 -3.50
N ILE A 189 -30.69 -11.89 -4.78
CA ILE A 189 -29.89 -11.28 -5.84
C ILE A 189 -30.84 -10.48 -6.73
N LYS A 190 -30.65 -9.17 -6.83
CA LYS A 190 -31.42 -8.33 -7.76
C LYS A 190 -30.75 -8.29 -9.13
N VAL A 191 -31.56 -8.56 -10.15
CA VAL A 191 -31.18 -8.59 -11.56
C VAL A 191 -32.05 -7.59 -12.31
N ALA A 192 -31.45 -6.59 -12.94
CA ALA A 192 -32.16 -5.69 -13.84
C ALA A 192 -32.19 -6.28 -15.24
N LEU A 193 -33.36 -6.33 -15.86
CA LEU A 193 -33.59 -7.01 -17.14
C LEU A 193 -34.31 -6.09 -18.12
N LYS A 194 -33.64 -5.77 -19.23
CA LYS A 194 -34.25 -5.13 -20.40
C LYS A 194 -34.29 -6.12 -21.56
N THR A 195 -35.44 -6.76 -21.77
CA THR A 195 -35.63 -7.78 -22.82
C THR A 195 -37.07 -7.78 -23.33
N ALA A 196 -37.29 -8.29 -24.53
CA ALA A 196 -38.61 -8.69 -25.03
C ALA A 196 -39.01 -10.12 -24.59
N ARG A 197 -38.06 -10.93 -24.12
CA ARG A 197 -38.21 -12.37 -23.80
C ARG A 197 -38.25 -12.63 -22.28
N VAL A 198 -39.05 -11.88 -21.54
CA VAL A 198 -39.02 -11.88 -20.07
C VAL A 198 -39.26 -13.27 -19.47
N GLU A 199 -40.21 -14.02 -20.01
CA GLU A 199 -40.56 -15.37 -19.52
C GLU A 199 -39.41 -16.37 -19.65
N ALA A 200 -38.66 -16.30 -20.75
CA ALA A 200 -37.55 -17.19 -21.00
C ALA A 200 -36.38 -16.93 -20.03
N TRP A 201 -36.12 -15.66 -19.72
CA TRP A 201 -35.16 -15.27 -18.68
C TRP A 201 -35.61 -15.67 -17.28
N GLN A 202 -36.89 -15.51 -16.95
CA GLN A 202 -37.45 -16.00 -15.68
C GLN A 202 -37.28 -17.51 -15.53
N GLY A 203 -37.51 -18.29 -16.60
CA GLY A 203 -37.28 -19.72 -16.61
C GLY A 203 -35.83 -20.09 -16.28
N LEU A 204 -34.88 -19.42 -16.93
CA LEU A 204 -33.45 -19.65 -16.70
C LEU A 204 -33.03 -19.34 -15.25
N PHE A 205 -33.46 -18.20 -14.69
CA PHE A 205 -33.13 -17.87 -13.30
C PHE A 205 -33.81 -18.81 -12.29
N ARG A 206 -35.02 -19.28 -12.55
CA ARG A 206 -35.65 -20.33 -11.72
C ARG A 206 -34.86 -21.63 -11.73
N MET A 207 -34.29 -22.02 -12.88
CA MET A 207 -33.37 -23.18 -12.93
C MET A 207 -32.13 -22.95 -12.06
N PHE A 208 -31.58 -21.73 -12.03
CA PHE A 208 -30.45 -21.38 -11.18
C PHE A 208 -30.79 -21.36 -9.69
N GLU A 209 -32.00 -20.94 -9.31
CA GLU A 209 -32.50 -21.08 -7.94
C GLU A 209 -32.59 -22.55 -7.53
N PHE A 210 -33.05 -23.41 -8.44
CA PHE A 210 -33.18 -24.85 -8.19
C PHE A 210 -31.83 -25.58 -8.13
N ALA A 211 -30.90 -25.25 -9.04
CA ALA A 211 -29.58 -25.87 -9.12
C ALA A 211 -28.59 -25.32 -8.08
N GLY A 212 -28.83 -24.11 -7.57
CA GLY A 212 -27.98 -23.46 -6.59
C GLY A 212 -28.18 -23.96 -5.15
N THR A 213 -27.41 -23.39 -4.22
CA THR A 213 -27.63 -23.62 -2.78
C THR A 213 -29.03 -23.17 -2.38
N LYS A 214 -29.69 -23.90 -1.47
CA LYS A 214 -31.10 -23.71 -0.99
C LYS A 214 -31.50 -22.29 -0.53
N ASN A 215 -30.57 -21.35 -0.51
CA ASN A 215 -30.74 -19.97 -0.07
C ASN A 215 -30.68 -18.93 -1.20
N LEU A 216 -30.51 -19.31 -2.47
CA LEU A 216 -30.39 -18.35 -3.57
C LEU A 216 -31.77 -18.00 -4.13
N ARG A 217 -32.06 -16.69 -4.24
CA ARG A 217 -33.28 -16.18 -4.88
C ARG A 217 -32.94 -15.02 -5.81
N PHE A 218 -33.38 -15.05 -7.05
CA PHE A 218 -33.21 -13.98 -8.02
C PHE A 218 -34.50 -13.15 -8.12
N ILE A 219 -34.39 -11.84 -7.93
CA ILE A 219 -35.48 -10.89 -8.16
C ILE A 219 -35.18 -10.14 -9.45
N LEU A 220 -36.08 -10.26 -10.41
CA LEU A 220 -35.97 -9.61 -11.71
C LEU A 220 -36.74 -8.28 -11.67
N SER A 221 -36.06 -7.18 -11.95
CA SER A 221 -36.63 -5.83 -12.07
C SER A 221 -36.39 -5.27 -13.48
N ASP A 222 -37.24 -4.36 -13.94
CA ASP A 222 -37.10 -3.69 -15.25
C ASP A 222 -36.20 -2.44 -15.20
N GLN A 223 -35.84 -1.99 -14.00
CA GLN A 223 -34.99 -0.83 -13.73
C GLN A 223 -33.72 -1.23 -12.98
N VAL A 224 -32.64 -0.45 -13.16
CA VAL A 224 -31.39 -0.60 -12.40
C VAL A 224 -31.52 0.17 -11.08
N GLU A 225 -31.65 -0.57 -9.98
CA GLU A 225 -31.59 -0.05 -8.61
C GLU A 225 -30.15 -0.04 -8.08
N LYS A 226 -29.89 0.72 -7.01
CA LYS A 226 -28.54 0.88 -6.41
C LYS A 226 -27.90 -0.42 -5.93
N ASP A 227 -28.67 -1.46 -5.69
CA ASP A 227 -28.23 -2.79 -5.24
C ASP A 227 -28.35 -3.88 -6.33
N THR A 228 -28.54 -3.46 -7.58
CA THR A 228 -28.54 -4.37 -8.73
C THR A 228 -27.15 -4.95 -8.94
N TRP A 229 -27.03 -6.27 -8.85
CA TRP A 229 -25.75 -6.95 -9.05
C TRP A 229 -25.47 -7.28 -10.51
N LEU A 230 -26.51 -7.68 -11.25
CA LEU A 230 -26.46 -8.07 -12.65
C LEU A 230 -27.46 -7.26 -13.46
N ALA A 231 -27.00 -6.61 -14.52
CA ALA A 231 -27.86 -5.94 -15.49
C ALA A 231 -27.79 -6.66 -16.84
N ILE A 232 -28.94 -7.03 -17.42
CA ILE A 232 -29.03 -7.77 -18.69
C ILE A 232 -29.71 -6.88 -19.72
N TRP A 233 -28.98 -6.57 -20.78
CA TRP A 233 -29.44 -5.79 -21.93
C TRP A 233 -29.59 -6.68 -23.15
N ASP A 234 -30.74 -7.34 -23.27
CA ASP A 234 -31.12 -8.24 -24.37
C ASP A 234 -31.94 -7.47 -25.42
N GLN A 235 -31.32 -6.42 -25.96
CA GLN A 235 -31.79 -5.67 -27.10
C GLN A 235 -30.64 -5.46 -28.08
N ARG A 236 -30.93 -5.42 -29.38
CA ARG A 236 -29.94 -5.11 -30.44
C ARG A 236 -29.63 -3.61 -30.53
N SER A 237 -30.34 -2.78 -29.78
CA SER A 237 -30.08 -1.34 -29.64
C SER A 237 -28.85 -1.09 -28.76
N GLU A 238 -28.24 0.08 -28.96
CA GLU A 238 -27.15 0.56 -28.12
C GLU A 238 -27.58 0.63 -26.65
N ARG A 239 -26.69 0.19 -25.76
CA ARG A 239 -26.96 0.10 -24.32
C ARG A 239 -27.05 1.51 -23.73
N ASP A 240 -28.04 1.74 -22.87
CA ASP A 240 -28.14 2.98 -22.11
C ASP A 240 -26.90 3.15 -21.19
N PRO A 241 -26.13 4.25 -21.29
CA PRO A 241 -24.96 4.49 -20.44
C PRO A 241 -25.30 4.59 -18.94
N ASN A 242 -26.56 4.87 -18.59
CA ASN A 242 -27.00 4.93 -17.18
C ASN A 242 -27.20 3.54 -16.55
N TRP A 243 -27.19 2.47 -17.34
CA TRP A 243 -27.30 1.08 -16.86
C TRP A 243 -25.94 0.57 -16.36
N THR A 244 -25.57 1.00 -15.15
CA THR A 244 -24.32 0.61 -14.49
C THR A 244 -24.58 -0.41 -13.38
N ALA A 245 -23.92 -1.56 -13.47
CA ALA A 245 -23.95 -2.62 -12.47
C ALA A 245 -22.58 -3.33 -12.45
N PRO A 246 -22.20 -4.01 -11.34
CA PRO A 246 -20.92 -4.72 -11.25
C PRO A 246 -20.68 -5.74 -12.37
N LEU A 247 -21.76 -6.39 -12.82
CA LEU A 247 -21.77 -7.29 -13.98
C LEU A 247 -22.87 -6.85 -14.95
N VAL A 248 -22.50 -6.66 -16.22
CA VAL A 248 -23.45 -6.29 -17.28
C VAL A 248 -23.38 -7.30 -18.41
N TRP A 249 -24.52 -7.81 -18.87
CA TRP A 249 -24.63 -8.64 -20.07
C TRP A 249 -25.20 -7.82 -21.21
N SER A 250 -24.52 -7.76 -22.35
CA SER A 250 -24.96 -7.00 -23.52
C SER A 250 -25.00 -7.84 -24.79
N PHE A 251 -26.09 -7.69 -25.54
CA PHE A 251 -26.36 -8.35 -26.82
C PHE A 251 -26.11 -7.44 -28.03
N SER A 252 -25.19 -6.46 -27.89
CA SER A 252 -24.89 -5.48 -28.93
C SER A 252 -23.93 -6.06 -29.98
N ALA A 253 -24.23 -5.80 -31.26
CA ALA A 253 -23.38 -6.17 -32.40
C ALA A 253 -22.12 -5.29 -32.55
N LYS A 254 -22.06 -4.13 -31.88
CA LYS A 254 -20.91 -3.21 -31.96
C LYS A 254 -20.08 -3.28 -30.69
N PRO A 255 -18.74 -3.45 -30.79
CA PRO A 255 -17.85 -3.33 -29.64
C PRO A 255 -17.90 -1.89 -29.10
N ASP A 256 -18.10 -1.77 -27.79
CA ASP A 256 -18.00 -0.49 -27.09
C ASP A 256 -16.51 -0.07 -27.12
N THR A 257 -16.19 1.00 -27.84
CA THR A 257 -14.80 1.46 -28.07
C THR A 257 -14.10 1.98 -26.81
N SER A 258 -14.80 2.01 -25.67
CA SER A 258 -14.31 2.40 -24.34
C SER A 258 -13.84 1.22 -23.47
N LEU A 259 -13.95 -0.02 -23.95
CA LEU A 259 -13.62 -1.23 -23.19
C LEU A 259 -12.26 -1.81 -23.61
N SER A 260 -11.44 -2.21 -22.63
CA SER A 260 -10.15 -2.87 -22.86
C SER A 260 -10.27 -4.38 -22.69
N SER A 261 -9.70 -5.15 -23.62
CA SER A 261 -9.63 -6.62 -23.56
C SER A 261 -8.57 -7.15 -22.58
N ASN A 262 -7.78 -6.27 -21.95
CA ASN A 262 -6.60 -6.64 -21.15
C ASN A 262 -6.87 -6.73 -19.63
N GLY A 263 -7.93 -7.44 -19.23
CA GLY A 263 -8.11 -7.85 -17.84
C GLY A 263 -7.42 -9.20 -17.60
N ALA A 264 -6.44 -9.28 -16.69
CA ALA A 264 -5.78 -10.53 -16.31
C ALA A 264 -6.81 -11.57 -15.81
N ARG A 265 -7.19 -12.53 -16.67
CA ARG A 265 -8.13 -13.62 -16.33
C ARG A 265 -7.43 -14.96 -16.25
N SER A 266 -7.95 -15.81 -15.36
CA SER A 266 -7.63 -17.23 -15.33
C SER A 266 -8.08 -17.88 -16.63
N GLN A 267 -7.19 -18.66 -17.26
CA GLN A 267 -7.43 -19.36 -18.53
C GLN A 267 -8.67 -20.27 -18.49
N ARG A 268 -9.06 -20.74 -17.30
CA ARG A 268 -10.25 -21.58 -17.08
C ARG A 268 -11.56 -20.81 -17.27
N ASP A 269 -11.66 -19.61 -16.70
CA ASP A 269 -12.90 -18.81 -16.77
C ASP A 269 -13.13 -18.29 -18.20
N ASP A 270 -12.05 -17.95 -18.91
CA ASP A 270 -12.15 -17.56 -20.32
C ASP A 270 -12.57 -18.75 -21.21
N SER A 271 -12.14 -19.99 -20.89
CA SER A 271 -12.57 -21.18 -21.61
C SER A 271 -14.05 -21.53 -21.38
N LEU A 272 -14.56 -21.35 -20.16
CA LEU A 272 -15.97 -21.57 -19.83
C LEU A 272 -16.87 -20.55 -20.55
N LEU A 273 -16.52 -19.28 -20.53
CA LEU A 273 -17.27 -18.22 -21.22
C LEU A 273 -17.27 -18.41 -22.74
N ARG A 274 -16.13 -18.78 -23.34
CA ARG A 274 -16.07 -19.10 -24.78
C ARG A 274 -16.91 -20.32 -25.16
N SER A 275 -17.03 -21.32 -24.28
CA SER A 275 -17.86 -22.52 -24.53
C SER A 275 -19.35 -22.20 -24.68
N ILE A 276 -19.79 -21.05 -24.15
CA ILE A 276 -21.15 -20.53 -24.22
C ILE A 276 -21.24 -19.27 -25.10
N ALA A 277 -20.26 -19.06 -25.98
CA ALA A 277 -20.20 -17.93 -26.92
C ALA A 277 -20.30 -16.54 -26.23
N LEU A 278 -19.81 -16.45 -24.99
CA LEU A 278 -19.67 -15.22 -24.23
C LEU A 278 -18.22 -14.75 -24.30
N GLN A 279 -18.03 -13.50 -24.70
CA GLN A 279 -16.77 -12.77 -24.57
C GLN A 279 -16.87 -11.85 -23.37
N SER A 280 -15.78 -11.64 -22.66
CA SER A 280 -15.82 -10.79 -21.47
C SER A 280 -14.82 -9.65 -21.59
N GLU A 281 -15.27 -8.45 -21.28
CA GLU A 281 -14.52 -7.19 -21.39
C GLU A 281 -14.55 -6.49 -20.03
N VAL A 282 -13.50 -5.77 -19.69
CA VAL A 282 -13.41 -5.03 -18.41
C VAL A 282 -13.41 -3.54 -18.71
N GLY A 283 -14.35 -2.81 -18.12
CA GLY A 283 -14.49 -1.37 -18.28
C GLY A 283 -14.49 -0.61 -16.95
N ALA A 284 -14.48 0.71 -17.04
CA ALA A 284 -14.52 1.61 -15.88
C ALA A 284 -15.76 1.41 -14.98
N GLY A 285 -16.84 0.83 -15.52
CA GLY A 285 -18.10 0.56 -14.81
C GLY A 285 -18.32 -0.88 -14.34
N GLY A 286 -17.35 -1.79 -14.53
CA GLY A 286 -17.48 -3.20 -14.16
C GLY A 286 -17.11 -4.18 -15.27
N VAL A 287 -17.49 -5.44 -15.09
CA VAL A 287 -17.26 -6.50 -16.09
C VAL A 287 -18.46 -6.57 -17.03
N VAL A 288 -18.21 -6.48 -18.33
CA VAL A 288 -19.22 -6.65 -19.37
C VAL A 288 -19.03 -8.01 -20.01
N TRP A 289 -20.08 -8.83 -20.06
CA TRP A 289 -20.10 -10.02 -20.89
C TRP A 289 -20.92 -9.74 -22.16
N ARG A 290 -20.28 -9.94 -23.30
CA ARG A 290 -20.85 -9.77 -24.62
C ARG A 290 -21.20 -11.13 -25.20
N LEU A 291 -22.40 -11.23 -25.73
CA LEU A 291 -22.86 -12.47 -26.37
C LEU A 291 -22.60 -12.42 -27.86
N ASP A 292 -22.05 -13.51 -28.40
CA ASP A 292 -21.93 -13.68 -29.84
C ASP A 292 -23.32 -13.94 -30.44
N SER A 293 -23.58 -13.29 -31.57
CA SER A 293 -24.91 -13.25 -32.20
C SER A 293 -25.33 -14.55 -32.88
N ALA A 294 -24.46 -15.57 -32.87
CA ALA A 294 -24.67 -16.87 -33.50
C ALA A 294 -25.57 -17.84 -32.70
N LEU A 295 -25.86 -17.55 -31.43
CA LEU A 295 -26.74 -18.39 -30.59
C LEU A 295 -28.09 -17.71 -30.32
N ASP A 296 -29.15 -18.51 -30.28
CA ASP A 296 -30.45 -18.09 -29.77
C ASP A 296 -30.42 -18.06 -28.24
N TRP A 297 -30.56 -16.85 -27.69
CA TRP A 297 -30.61 -16.56 -26.26
C TRP A 297 -32.01 -16.09 -25.82
N PRO A 298 -32.41 -16.30 -24.56
CA PRO A 298 -31.69 -17.01 -23.50
C PRO A 298 -31.62 -18.53 -23.75
N LEU A 299 -30.59 -19.17 -23.18
CA LEU A 299 -30.40 -20.62 -23.28
C LEU A 299 -31.64 -21.37 -22.75
N TYR A 300 -32.24 -22.21 -23.59
CA TYR A 300 -33.38 -23.05 -23.22
C TYR A 300 -32.93 -24.26 -22.39
N ALA A 301 -33.87 -24.86 -21.66
CA ALA A 301 -33.65 -26.04 -20.82
C ALA A 301 -33.09 -27.27 -21.59
N SER A 302 -33.14 -27.26 -22.92
CA SER A 302 -32.53 -28.29 -23.78
C SER A 302 -30.99 -28.27 -23.74
N ASP A 303 -30.37 -27.12 -23.45
CA ASP A 303 -28.91 -26.93 -23.46
C ASP A 303 -28.36 -26.93 -22.02
N LEU A 304 -28.60 -28.03 -21.29
CA LEU A 304 -28.29 -28.15 -19.86
C LEU A 304 -26.81 -27.90 -19.53
N ASP A 305 -25.90 -28.40 -20.37
CA ASP A 305 -24.45 -28.23 -20.18
C ASP A 305 -24.02 -26.75 -20.29
N ARG A 306 -24.62 -26.01 -21.23
CA ARG A 306 -24.33 -24.58 -21.40
C ARG A 306 -24.93 -23.75 -20.28
N ALA A 307 -26.15 -24.08 -19.84
CA ALA A 307 -26.77 -23.45 -18.69
C ALA A 307 -25.96 -23.69 -17.41
N LYS A 308 -25.40 -24.89 -17.24
CA LYS A 308 -24.49 -25.22 -16.14
C LYS A 308 -23.20 -24.41 -16.21
N ASN A 309 -22.54 -24.35 -17.37
CA ASN A 309 -21.32 -23.56 -17.54
C ASN A 309 -21.55 -22.06 -17.29
N LEU A 310 -22.71 -21.54 -17.72
CA LEU A 310 -23.12 -20.17 -17.43
C LEU A 310 -23.30 -19.94 -15.93
N PHE A 311 -23.96 -20.87 -15.24
CA PHE A 311 -24.14 -20.79 -13.78
C PHE A 311 -22.80 -20.86 -13.03
N GLU A 312 -21.89 -21.76 -13.43
CA GLU A 312 -20.56 -21.87 -12.84
C GLU A 312 -19.72 -20.60 -13.05
N ALA A 313 -19.74 -20.03 -14.26
CA ALA A 313 -19.08 -18.77 -14.54
C ALA A 313 -19.67 -17.62 -13.70
N LEU A 314 -20.99 -17.59 -13.54
CA LEU A 314 -21.71 -16.59 -12.74
C LEU A 314 -21.35 -16.72 -11.24
N GLN A 315 -21.27 -17.93 -10.71
CA GLN A 315 -20.84 -18.19 -9.33
C GLN A 315 -19.36 -17.86 -9.09
N GLY A 316 -18.49 -18.17 -10.06
CA GLY A 316 -17.06 -17.80 -9.99
C GLY A 316 -16.87 -16.30 -9.89
N GLN A 317 -17.62 -15.52 -10.68
CA GLN A 317 -17.58 -14.07 -10.64
C GLN A 317 -18.12 -13.51 -9.32
N ARG A 318 -19.20 -14.09 -8.79
CA ARG A 318 -19.78 -13.69 -7.49
C ARG A 318 -18.84 -13.98 -6.32
N SER A 319 -18.17 -15.13 -6.34
CA SER A 319 -17.21 -15.53 -5.32
C SER A 319 -16.00 -14.60 -5.26
N ARG A 320 -15.57 -14.02 -6.40
CA ARG A 320 -14.51 -13.00 -6.41
C ARG A 320 -14.92 -11.68 -5.75
N SER A 321 -16.22 -11.35 -5.76
CA SER A 321 -16.74 -10.14 -5.10
C SER A 321 -16.96 -10.32 -3.59
N GLN A 322 -17.09 -11.56 -3.12
CA GLN A 322 -17.16 -11.87 -1.69
C GLN A 322 -15.74 -11.92 -1.14
N GLN A 323 -15.31 -10.83 -0.51
CA GLN A 323 -14.04 -10.76 0.21
C GLN A 323 -13.96 -11.95 1.17
N MET A 324 -12.95 -12.79 1.03
CA MET A 324 -12.70 -13.83 2.02
C MET A 324 -12.30 -13.16 3.32
N ASN A 325 -13.16 -13.33 4.33
CA ASN A 325 -12.96 -12.77 5.64
C ASN A 325 -11.79 -13.46 6.33
N MET A 326 -10.92 -12.66 6.96
CA MET A 326 -9.79 -13.18 7.70
C MET A 326 -10.28 -14.01 8.90
N ARG A 327 -9.47 -14.96 9.39
CA ARG A 327 -9.72 -15.70 10.64
C ARG A 327 -8.67 -15.32 11.69
N SER A 328 -9.00 -15.52 12.96
CA SER A 328 -8.01 -15.42 14.03
C SER A 328 -6.90 -16.44 13.81
N GLN A 329 -5.66 -15.98 13.80
CA GLN A 329 -4.50 -16.81 13.53
C GLN A 329 -3.24 -16.19 14.13
N ASP A 330 -2.28 -17.05 14.47
CA ASP A 330 -0.93 -16.63 14.86
C ASP A 330 0.02 -16.89 13.69
N VAL A 331 0.76 -15.85 13.32
CA VAL A 331 1.76 -15.88 12.24
C VAL A 331 3.13 -15.78 12.90
N ALA A 332 3.91 -16.85 12.77
CA ALA A 332 5.27 -16.89 13.27
C ALA A 332 6.18 -15.94 12.48
N ALA A 333 7.18 -15.38 13.15
CA ALA A 333 8.25 -14.65 12.49
C ALA A 333 8.95 -15.57 11.48
N THR A 334 9.01 -15.14 10.24
CA THR A 334 9.80 -15.79 9.20
C THR A 334 11.08 -14.98 9.07
N GLN A 335 12.24 -15.64 8.91
CA GLN A 335 13.47 -14.94 8.55
C GLN A 335 13.29 -14.36 7.15
N ALA A 336 12.67 -13.19 7.06
CA ALA A 336 12.56 -12.45 5.84
C ALA A 336 13.99 -12.14 5.39
N ASN A 337 14.38 -12.66 4.23
CA ASN A 337 15.50 -12.08 3.51
C ASN A 337 15.10 -10.63 3.31
N THR A 338 15.76 -9.71 4.03
CA THR A 338 15.49 -8.28 3.96
C THR A 338 15.91 -7.82 2.57
N SER A 339 15.06 -8.11 1.59
CA SER A 339 15.19 -7.57 0.26
C SER A 339 15.03 -6.07 0.44
N LEU A 340 16.01 -5.36 -0.12
CA LEU A 340 16.13 -3.91 -0.15
C LEU A 340 14.92 -3.33 -0.90
N PHE A 341 13.74 -3.38 -0.31
CA PHE A 341 12.64 -2.52 -0.72
C PHE A 341 13.05 -1.11 -0.28
N LEU A 342 13.58 -0.33 -1.22
CA LEU A 342 13.67 1.11 -1.09
C LEU A 342 12.21 1.63 -1.09
N PRO A 343 11.68 2.12 0.04
CA PRO A 343 10.34 2.67 0.05
C PRO A 343 10.37 4.02 -0.64
N ASP A 344 9.71 4.17 -1.79
CA ASP A 344 9.74 5.44 -2.54
C ASP A 344 8.90 6.55 -1.86
N GLU A 345 7.99 6.18 -0.94
CA GLU A 345 6.97 7.14 -0.45
C GLU A 345 6.73 7.22 1.08
N ALA A 346 7.51 6.55 1.95
CA ALA A 346 7.16 6.45 3.38
C ALA A 346 7.98 7.31 4.35
N ASP A 347 8.88 8.15 3.83
CA ASP A 347 9.68 9.04 4.68
C ASP A 347 9.17 10.49 4.53
N GLY A 348 7.91 10.76 4.90
CA GLY A 348 7.33 12.10 4.83
C GLY A 348 7.86 13.01 5.93
N TYR A 349 7.59 12.68 7.19
CA TYR A 349 7.77 13.63 8.29
C TYR A 349 9.22 13.89 8.71
N LEU A 350 10.03 12.84 8.94
CA LEU A 350 11.42 13.02 9.36
C LEU A 350 12.28 13.62 8.24
N ARG A 351 12.02 13.24 6.99
CA ARG A 351 12.71 13.82 5.83
C ARG A 351 12.36 15.29 5.66
N GLU A 352 11.08 15.65 5.77
CA GLU A 352 10.63 17.05 5.75
C GLU A 352 11.32 17.88 6.83
N ILE A 353 11.41 17.36 8.06
CA ILE A 353 12.14 18.03 9.15
C ILE A 353 13.64 18.15 8.82
N LEU A 354 14.28 17.09 8.34
CA LEU A 354 15.72 17.12 8.00
C LEU A 354 16.00 18.09 6.84
N VAL A 355 15.12 18.17 5.85
CA VAL A 355 15.20 19.14 4.74
C VAL A 355 15.00 20.57 5.25
N ALA A 356 14.05 20.80 6.16
CA ALA A 356 13.84 22.10 6.79
C ALA A 356 15.06 22.54 7.61
N ILE A 357 15.65 21.62 8.39
CA ILE A 357 16.90 21.86 9.13
C ILE A 357 18.04 22.20 8.15
N LEU A 358 18.18 21.45 7.05
CA LEU A 358 19.21 21.71 6.03
C LEU A 358 19.06 23.12 5.43
N ALA A 359 17.83 23.53 5.11
CA ALA A 359 17.54 24.86 4.59
C ALA A 359 17.90 25.96 5.61
N LEU A 360 17.54 25.78 6.87
CA LEU A 360 17.87 26.72 7.95
C LEU A 360 19.38 26.86 8.15
N LEU A 361 20.12 25.75 8.11
CA LEU A 361 21.59 25.76 8.19
C LEU A 361 22.22 26.49 7.00
N PHE A 362 21.68 26.33 5.80
CA PHE A 362 22.15 27.04 4.61
C PHE A 362 21.94 28.56 4.72
N ILE A 363 20.78 28.99 5.22
CA ILE A 363 20.49 30.42 5.45
C ILE A 363 21.46 31.02 6.50
N LEU A 364 21.73 30.28 7.58
CA LEU A 364 22.72 30.67 8.59
C LEU A 364 24.14 30.75 8.01
N GLU A 365 24.52 29.83 7.13
CA GLU A 365 25.86 29.84 6.50
C GLU A 365 26.01 31.09 5.62
N ARG A 366 24.99 31.36 4.81
CA ARG A 366 24.98 32.48 3.88
C ARG A 366 24.97 33.83 4.60
N SER A 367 24.20 33.98 5.68
CA SER A 367 24.17 35.23 6.47
C SER A 367 25.51 35.51 7.16
N LEU A 368 26.13 34.49 7.78
CA LEU A 368 27.45 34.62 8.42
C LEU A 368 28.56 34.89 7.40
N ALA A 369 28.48 34.29 6.21
CA ALA A 369 29.42 34.55 5.12
C ALA A 369 29.27 35.97 4.56
N HIS A 370 28.06 36.53 4.55
CA HIS A 370 27.80 37.89 4.10
C HIS A 370 28.34 38.94 5.08
N VAL A 371 28.16 38.74 6.39
CA VAL A 371 28.70 39.59 7.47
C VAL A 371 30.24 39.55 7.52
N ARG A 372 30.87 38.57 6.88
CA ARG A 372 32.34 38.50 6.74
C ARG A 372 32.87 39.35 5.57
N ARG A 373 32.06 39.58 4.53
CA ARG A 373 32.46 40.31 3.32
C ARG A 373 32.22 41.82 3.43
N ALA A 374 31.21 42.22 4.21
CA ALA A 374 31.09 43.58 4.73
C ALA A 374 32.11 43.81 5.85
#